data_AF-K0SDF5-F1
#
_entry.id   AF-K0SDF5-F1
#
_cell.length_a   1.000
_cell.length_b   1.000
_cell.length_c   1.000
_cell.angle_alpha   90.00
_cell.angle_beta   90.00
_cell.angle_gamma   90.00
#
_symmetry.space_group_name_H-M   'P 1'
#
loop_
_entity.id
_entity.type
_entity.pdbx_description
1 polymer ?
#
loop_
_entity_poly.entity_id
_entity_poly.type
_entity_poly.pdbx_seq_one_letter_code
_entity_poly.pdbx_strand_id
1 'polypeptide(L)'
;SEAKAGKMVHRILVGHPDYLFKPLSSKNSRQNGTRRVSTLDLHGFEAEEARSKLDKCLVHWMEEAMVEYPFVTRVDIVCGGGAQVLADVVAGFIRRTPQVANRPKGLKVV
;
A
#
# COMPACT_ATOMS: atom_id res chain seq x y z
N SER A 1 -2.03 21.73 -21.87
CA SER A 1 -2.76 20.61 -21.27
C SER A 1 -2.51 20.67 -19.78
N GLU A 2 -3.53 20.93 -18.95
CA GLU A 2 -3.34 21.01 -17.49
C GLU A 2 -2.83 19.66 -16.96
N ALA A 3 -1.66 19.67 -16.33
CA ALA A 3 -1.13 18.52 -15.62
C ALA A 3 -2.05 18.25 -14.42
N LYS A 4 -2.90 17.24 -14.52
CA LYS A 4 -3.71 16.78 -13.40
C LYS A 4 -2.75 16.27 -12.31
N ALA A 5 -2.83 16.87 -11.12
CA ALA A 5 -2.03 16.42 -9.98
C ALA A 5 -2.45 14.99 -9.62
N GLY A 6 -1.51 14.04 -9.72
CA GLY A 6 -1.71 12.64 -9.34
C GLY A 6 -1.93 12.48 -7.84
N LYS A 7 -2.43 11.31 -7.43
CA LYS A 7 -2.60 10.99 -6.01
C LYS A 7 -1.23 10.93 -5.34
N MET A 8 -0.99 11.82 -4.40
CA MET A 8 0.32 11.96 -3.75
C MET A 8 0.71 10.76 -2.88
N VAL A 9 -0.27 10.12 -2.23
CA VAL A 9 -0.02 9.00 -1.31
C VAL A 9 -1.03 7.88 -1.52
N HIS A 10 -0.55 6.67 -1.75
CA HIS A 10 -1.33 5.44 -1.79
C HIS A 10 -1.14 4.66 -0.51
N ARG A 11 -2.20 4.55 0.28
CA ARG A 11 -2.25 3.73 1.49
C ARG A 11 -2.71 2.33 1.12
N ILE A 12 -1.88 1.33 1.37
CA ILE A 12 -2.15 -0.06 1.00
C ILE A 12 -2.00 -1.00 2.20
N LEU A 13 -2.56 -2.20 2.03
CA LEU A 13 -2.29 -3.39 2.82
C LEU A 13 -1.55 -4.38 1.92
N VAL A 14 -0.57 -5.08 2.48
CA VAL A 14 0.17 -6.16 1.83
C VAL A 14 0.10 -7.40 2.70
N GLY A 15 -0.17 -8.56 2.13
CA GLY A 15 -0.30 -9.80 2.90
C GLY A 15 -1.06 -10.89 2.19
N HIS A 16 -1.45 -11.92 2.95
CA HIS A 16 -2.16 -13.06 2.39
C HIS A 16 -3.56 -12.65 1.89
N PRO A 17 -3.98 -13.01 0.64
CA PRO A 17 -5.21 -12.52 0.02
C PRO A 17 -6.47 -12.69 0.87
N ASP A 18 -6.59 -13.83 1.57
CA ASP A 18 -7.72 -14.13 2.47
C ASP A 18 -7.89 -13.16 3.64
N TYR A 19 -6.90 -12.31 3.93
CA TYR A 19 -6.91 -11.38 5.06
C TYR A 19 -6.90 -9.92 4.63
N LEU A 20 -6.71 -9.62 3.34
CA LEU A 20 -6.68 -8.25 2.82
C LEU A 20 -8.05 -7.56 2.82
N PHE A 21 -9.11 -8.32 2.55
CA PHE A 21 -10.47 -7.81 2.38
C PHE A 21 -11.39 -8.09 3.57
N LYS A 22 -10.90 -8.84 4.57
CA LYS A 22 -11.70 -9.13 5.76
C LYS A 22 -11.83 -7.85 6.58
N PRO A 23 -13.05 -7.44 6.95
CA PRO A 23 -13.22 -6.38 7.94
C PRO A 23 -12.55 -6.87 9.22
N LEU A 24 -11.40 -6.26 9.54
CA LEU A 24 -10.69 -6.52 10.77
C LEU A 24 -11.67 -6.21 11.91
N SER A 25 -12.09 -7.24 12.63
CA SER A 25 -12.89 -7.06 13.85
C SER A 25 -12.20 -6.03 14.75
N SER A 26 -12.95 -5.31 15.59
CA SER A 26 -12.38 -4.22 16.38
C SER A 26 -11.19 -4.66 17.26
N LYS A 27 -11.12 -5.93 17.66
CA LYS A 27 -9.95 -6.54 18.33
C LYS A 27 -8.73 -6.65 17.41
N ASN A 28 -8.90 -7.15 16.19
CA ASN A 28 -7.81 -7.32 15.22
C ASN A 28 -7.36 -5.99 14.61
N SER A 29 -8.28 -5.02 14.50
CA SER A 29 -7.95 -3.65 14.07
C SER A 29 -7.08 -2.93 15.09
N ARG A 30 -7.22 -3.22 16.40
CA ARG A 30 -6.35 -2.67 17.45
C ARG A 30 -4.95 -3.28 17.40
N GLN A 31 -4.84 -4.61 17.23
CA GLN A 31 -3.54 -5.28 17.09
C GLN A 31 -2.78 -4.83 15.84
N ASN A 32 -3.46 -4.73 14.69
CA ASN A 32 -2.84 -4.16 13.49
C ASN A 32 -2.66 -2.63 13.60
N GLY A 33 -3.39 -1.98 14.53
CA GLY A 33 -3.31 -0.55 14.83
C GLY A 33 -1.96 -0.13 15.42
N THR A 34 -1.35 -1.02 16.21
CA THR A 34 -0.05 -0.78 16.87
C THR A 34 1.15 -1.14 15.99
N ARG A 35 0.92 -1.86 14.88
CA ARG A 35 1.97 -2.23 13.94
C ARG A 35 2.48 -1.00 13.19
N ARG A 36 3.81 -0.86 13.11
CA ARG A 36 4.45 0.24 12.36
C ARG A 36 3.99 0.22 10.91
N VAL A 37 3.74 1.41 10.36
CA VAL A 37 3.43 1.59 8.94
C VAL A 37 4.74 1.82 8.20
N SER A 38 5.05 0.97 7.23
CA SER A 38 6.22 1.14 6.36
C SER A 38 5.94 2.22 5.31
N THR A 39 6.92 3.06 5.00
CA THR A 39 6.78 4.11 3.96
C THR A 39 7.75 3.84 2.83
N LEU A 40 7.24 3.83 1.59
CA LEU A 40 8.05 3.84 0.39
C LEU A 40 7.89 5.18 -0.31
N ASP A 41 8.97 5.95 -0.36
CA ASP A 41 9.03 7.18 -1.14
C ASP A 41 9.51 6.88 -2.56
N LEU A 42 8.67 7.19 -3.55
CA LEU A 42 8.95 7.10 -4.97
C LEU A 42 9.11 8.49 -5.60
N HIS A 43 9.14 9.57 -4.80
CA HIS A 43 9.34 10.90 -5.32
C HIS A 43 10.62 10.99 -6.16
N GLY A 44 10.48 11.48 -7.39
CA GLY A 44 11.60 11.64 -8.33
C GLY A 44 12.04 10.37 -9.05
N PHE A 45 11.35 9.23 -8.85
CA PHE A 45 11.62 8.01 -9.62
C PHE A 45 11.05 8.11 -11.03
N GLU A 46 11.73 7.47 -11.97
CA GLU A 46 11.15 7.16 -13.28
C GLU A 46 10.14 6.00 -13.18
N ALA A 47 9.24 5.90 -14.16
CA ALA A 47 8.15 4.92 -14.12
C ALA A 47 8.64 3.46 -14.02
N GLU A 48 9.72 3.12 -14.73
CA GLU A 48 10.31 1.78 -14.70
C GLU A 48 11.06 1.50 -13.39
N GLU A 49 11.78 2.49 -12.87
CA GLU A 49 12.46 2.39 -11.58
C GLU A 49 11.45 2.19 -10.45
N ALA A 50 10.34 2.92 -10.49
CA ALA A 50 9.24 2.76 -9.55
C ALA A 50 8.62 1.36 -9.63
N ARG A 51 8.40 0.81 -10.82
CA ARG A 51 7.94 -0.59 -10.99
C ARG A 51 8.90 -1.57 -10.36
N SER A 52 10.18 -1.50 -10.71
CA SER A 52 11.22 -2.37 -10.17
C SER A 52 11.32 -2.26 -8.64
N LYS A 53 11.19 -1.05 -8.10
CA LYS A 53 11.24 -0.81 -6.65
C LYS A 53 10.02 -1.41 -5.95
N LEU A 54 8.82 -1.26 -6.49
CA LEU A 54 7.59 -1.86 -5.95
C LEU A 54 7.69 -3.38 -5.89
N ASP A 55 8.16 -4.03 -6.95
CA ASP A 55 8.26 -5.49 -7.01
C ASP A 55 9.30 -6.02 -6.00
N LYS A 56 10.43 -5.32 -5.83
CA LYS A 56 11.43 -5.65 -4.80
C LYS A 56 10.88 -5.49 -3.38
N CYS A 57 10.21 -4.38 -3.11
CA CYS A 57 9.64 -4.10 -1.79
C CYS A 57 8.50 -5.06 -1.44
N LEU A 58 7.74 -5.55 -2.42
CA LEU A 58 6.66 -6.52 -2.21
C LEU A 58 7.16 -7.78 -1.49
N VAL A 59 8.34 -8.30 -1.86
CA VAL A 59 8.94 -9.48 -1.24
C VAL A 59 9.13 -9.26 0.27
N HIS A 60 9.78 -8.15 0.64
CA HIS A 60 10.02 -7.81 2.04
C HIS A 60 8.74 -7.55 2.83
N TRP A 61 7.77 -6.85 2.24
CA TRP A 61 6.49 -6.62 2.91
C TRP A 61 5.69 -7.90 3.11
N MET A 62 5.82 -8.88 2.22
CA MET A 62 5.21 -10.20 2.38
C MET A 62 5.87 -10.98 3.50
N GLU A 63 7.20 -10.99 3.58
CA GLU A 63 7.95 -11.59 4.69
C GLU A 63 7.53 -10.98 6.03
N GLU A 64 7.48 -9.64 6.11
CA GLU A 64 6.99 -8.93 7.28
C GLU A 64 5.55 -9.34 7.60
N ALA A 65 4.64 -9.30 6.61
CA ALA A 65 3.23 -9.60 6.81
C ALA A 65 3.03 -10.95 7.50
N MET A 66 3.76 -12.00 7.07
CA MET A 66 3.59 -13.37 7.57
C MET A 66 4.08 -13.63 9.00
N VAL A 67 4.71 -12.65 9.66
CA VAL A 67 5.22 -12.83 11.04
C VAL A 67 4.10 -12.99 12.06
N GLU A 68 2.99 -12.26 11.90
CA GLU A 68 1.93 -12.22 12.91
C GLU A 68 0.56 -12.06 12.28
N TYR A 69 -0.43 -12.77 12.82
CA TYR A 69 -1.84 -12.59 12.48
C TYR A 69 -2.24 -11.10 12.65
N PRO A 70 -2.92 -10.48 11.66
CA PRO A 70 -3.71 -11.09 10.59
C PRO A 70 -2.95 -11.38 9.30
N PHE A 71 -1.63 -11.51 9.35
CA PHE A 71 -0.78 -11.79 8.19
C PHE A 71 -0.83 -10.70 7.12
N VAL A 72 -0.94 -9.45 7.60
CA VAL A 72 -0.95 -8.23 6.79
C VAL A 72 -0.04 -7.17 7.40
N THR A 73 0.60 -6.39 6.54
CA THR A 73 1.37 -5.19 6.90
C THR A 73 0.79 -3.95 6.20
N ARG A 74 1.03 -2.78 6.78
CA ARG A 74 0.52 -1.49 6.29
C ARG A 74 1.65 -0.73 5.62
N VAL A 75 1.39 -0.24 4.41
CA VAL A 75 2.38 0.51 3.64
C VAL A 75 1.78 1.81 3.11
N ASP A 76 2.54 2.90 3.21
CA ASP A 76 2.25 4.18 2.58
C ASP A 76 3.25 4.41 1.44
N ILE A 77 2.75 4.50 0.20
CA ILE A 77 3.56 4.77 -0.98
C ILE A 77 3.39 6.24 -1.36
N VAL A 78 4.46 7.01 -1.33
CA VAL A 78 4.49 8.45 -1.67
C VAL A 78 4.97 8.61 -3.11
N CYS A 79 4.18 9.28 -3.96
CA CYS A 79 4.46 9.49 -5.39
C CYS A 79 4.97 10.91 -5.70
N GLY A 80 4.88 11.85 -4.74
CA GLY A 80 5.12 13.26 -5.00
C GLY A 80 3.92 14.00 -5.63
N GLY A 81 4.00 15.34 -5.69
CA GLY A 81 2.91 16.20 -6.18
C GLY A 81 2.84 16.38 -7.71
N GLY A 82 3.88 16.00 -8.45
CA GLY A 82 4.06 16.39 -9.86
C GLY A 82 3.86 15.30 -10.93
N ALA A 83 3.79 14.02 -10.58
CA ALA A 83 3.79 12.94 -11.57
C ALA A 83 2.55 12.04 -11.46
N GLN A 84 1.53 12.30 -12.28
CA GLN A 84 0.39 11.39 -12.50
C GLN A 84 0.86 9.98 -12.90
N VAL A 85 1.97 9.89 -13.64
CA VAL A 85 2.58 8.63 -14.08
C VAL A 85 2.90 7.70 -12.91
N LEU A 86 3.48 8.21 -11.81
CA LEU A 86 3.80 7.38 -10.65
C LEU A 86 2.53 6.91 -9.93
N ALA A 87 1.53 7.79 -9.80
CA ALA A 87 0.23 7.41 -9.24
C ALA A 87 -0.43 6.29 -10.07
N ASP A 88 -0.31 6.35 -11.40
CA ASP A 88 -0.84 5.32 -12.31
C ASP A 88 -0.05 4.01 -12.22
N VAL A 89 1.28 4.08 -12.10
CA VAL A 89 2.14 2.91 -11.85
C VAL A 89 1.72 2.19 -10.56
N VAL A 90 1.52 2.94 -9.47
CA VAL A 90 1.10 2.38 -8.18
C VAL A 90 -0.34 1.85 -8.26
N ALA A 91 -1.25 2.55 -8.95
CA ALA A 91 -2.60 2.05 -9.16
C ALA A 91 -2.62 0.73 -9.96
N GLY A 92 -1.82 0.63 -11.01
CA GLY A 92 -1.64 -0.59 -11.78
C GLY A 92 -1.04 -1.72 -10.94
N PHE A 93 -0.10 -1.39 -10.04
CA PHE A 93 0.48 -2.35 -9.11
C PHE A 93 -0.56 -2.93 -8.16
N ILE A 94 -1.37 -2.08 -7.54
CA ILE A 94 -2.46 -2.53 -6.65
C ILE A 94 -3.46 -3.43 -7.39
N ARG A 95 -3.78 -3.12 -8.66
CA ARG A 95 -4.75 -3.90 -9.45
C ARG A 95 -4.23 -5.26 -9.88
N ARG A 96 -2.95 -5.38 -10.21
CA ARG A 96 -2.36 -6.59 -10.79
C ARG A 96 -1.81 -7.57 -9.74
N THR A 97 -1.64 -7.12 -8.50
CA THR A 97 -0.97 -7.89 -7.45
C THR A 97 -1.97 -8.38 -6.40
N PRO A 98 -2.33 -9.68 -6.38
CA PRO A 98 -3.34 -10.24 -5.46
C PRO A 98 -3.04 -10.05 -3.98
N GLN A 99 -1.75 -9.93 -3.63
CA GLN A 99 -1.27 -9.72 -2.26
C GLN A 99 -1.36 -8.26 -1.80
N VAL A 100 -1.88 -7.36 -2.64
CA VAL A 100 -1.95 -5.93 -2.36
C VAL A 100 -3.38 -5.44 -2.47
N ALA A 101 -3.84 -4.69 -1.49
CA ALA A 101 -5.14 -4.04 -1.50
C ALA A 101 -5.06 -2.59 -1.03
N ASN A 102 -6.00 -1.74 -1.44
CA ASN A 102 -6.13 -0.41 -0.87
C ASN A 102 -6.47 -0.51 0.62
N ARG A 103 -5.78 0.25 1.47
CA ARG A 103 -6.08 0.30 2.89
C ARG A 103 -7.36 1.09 3.11
N PRO A 104 -8.38 0.53 3.80
CA PRO A 104 -9.57 1.29 4.15
C PRO A 104 -9.18 2.55 4.93
N LYS A 105 -9.77 3.69 4.58
CA LYS A 105 -9.75 4.87 5.46
C LYS A 105 -10.58 4.44 6.66
N GLY A 106 -10.01 4.47 7.87
CA GLY A 106 -10.65 3.90 9.07
C GLY A 106 -12.13 4.30 9.15
N LEU A 107 -13.00 3.33 9.45
CA LEU A 107 -14.42 3.61 9.67
C LEU A 107 -14.50 4.71 10.74
N LYS A 108 -15.17 5.82 10.42
CA LYS A 108 -15.75 6.65 11.48
C LYS A 108 -16.76 5.75 12.16
N VAL A 109 -16.42 5.27 13.35
CA VAL A 109 -17.41 4.72 14.27
C VAL A 109 -18.31 5.91 14.60
N VAL A 110 -19.52 5.90 14.05
CA VAL A 110 -20.59 6.82 14.41
C VAL A 110 -21.25 6.29 15.67
#